data_AF-A0A9W9LEI0-F1
#
_entry.id   AF-A0A9W9LEI0-F1
#
_cell.length_a   1.000
_cell.length_b   1.000
_cell.length_c   1.000
_cell.angle_alpha   90.00
_cell.angle_beta   90.00
_cell.angle_gamma   90.00
#
_symmetry.space_group_name_H-M   'P 1'
#
loop_
_entity.id
_entity.type
_entity.pdbx_description
1 polymer ?
#
loop_
_entity_poly.entity_id
_entity_poly.type
_entity_poly.pdbx_seq_one_letter_code
_entity_poly.pdbx_strand_id
1 'polypeptide(L)'
;MAKVKKNLNYQRYLDLSKADLELPSLKEDDKGYCTVEVGERYCRVEGCVNETRFTSANNLRKHVHKQHPLVHLTGEDSGGRPTQGEEAQAIKFYNALMKAYDDREAEKEEVLPPLPLKHDGSVHITRMRRAIRALKLPVPCEVCKDNGTPRQCCHDEVIDTCEHFDMFVDPRVEVDEEDEPEDEEGEGEAEADDGDDA
;
A
#
# COMPACT_ATOMS: atom_id res chain seq x y z
N MET A 1 2.31 12.90 -24.24
CA MET A 1 3.09 11.82 -23.59
C MET A 1 4.44 12.22 -22.95
N ALA A 2 4.99 13.43 -23.17
CA ALA A 2 6.39 13.70 -22.80
C ALA A 2 6.60 13.77 -21.27
N LYS A 3 5.64 14.36 -20.54
CA LYS A 3 5.71 14.45 -19.07
C LYS A 3 5.44 13.09 -18.41
N VAL A 4 4.41 12.38 -18.87
CA VAL A 4 4.04 11.05 -18.37
C VAL A 4 5.22 10.08 -18.46
N LYS A 5 5.94 10.05 -19.59
CA LYS A 5 7.12 9.19 -19.76
C LYS A 5 8.26 9.48 -18.77
N LYS A 6 8.36 10.70 -18.24
CA LYS A 6 9.40 11.08 -17.26
C LYS A 6 8.96 10.86 -15.81
N ASN A 7 7.68 10.57 -15.57
CA ASN A 7 7.16 10.33 -14.23
C ASN A 7 7.62 8.94 -13.75
N LEU A 8 8.16 8.88 -12.53
CA LEU A 8 8.70 7.65 -11.96
C LEU A 8 7.61 6.60 -11.68
N ASN A 9 6.44 7.02 -11.22
CA ASN A 9 5.31 6.13 -10.96
C ASN A 9 4.76 5.48 -12.23
N TYR A 10 4.78 6.21 -13.35
CA TYR A 10 4.49 5.60 -14.65
C TYR A 10 5.53 4.55 -15.06
N GLN A 11 6.83 4.78 -14.79
CA GLN A 11 7.85 3.77 -15.08
C GLN A 11 7.65 2.51 -14.21
N ARG A 12 7.41 2.69 -12.91
CA ARG A 12 7.08 1.58 -11.99
C ARG A 12 5.85 0.80 -12.46
N TYR A 13 4.80 1.49 -12.87
CA TYR A 13 3.60 0.88 -13.44
C TYR A 13 3.89 -0.02 -14.66
N LEU A 14 4.88 0.33 -15.47
CA LEU A 14 5.26 -0.51 -16.61
C LEU A 14 5.97 -1.80 -16.17
N ASP A 15 6.71 -1.76 -15.07
CA ASP A 15 7.50 -2.90 -14.59
C ASP A 15 6.65 -3.94 -13.82
N LEU A 16 5.50 -3.52 -13.29
CA LEU A 16 4.56 -4.38 -12.57
C LEU A 16 3.62 -5.13 -13.52
N SER A 17 3.22 -6.34 -13.12
CA SER A 17 2.21 -7.11 -13.86
C SER A 17 0.79 -6.65 -13.51
N LYS A 18 -0.21 -7.05 -14.30
CA LYS A 18 -1.61 -6.77 -13.97
C LYS A 18 -2.04 -7.41 -12.64
N ALA A 19 -1.46 -8.56 -12.28
CA ALA A 19 -1.81 -9.27 -11.05
C ALA A 19 -1.30 -8.56 -9.79
N ASP A 20 -0.19 -7.84 -9.90
CA ASP A 20 0.38 -7.07 -8.79
C ASP A 20 -0.34 -5.72 -8.58
N LEU A 21 -1.09 -5.28 -9.61
CA LEU A 21 -1.78 -4.00 -9.63
C LEU A 21 -3.28 -4.18 -9.37
N GLU A 22 -3.76 -3.58 -8.29
CA GLU A 22 -5.19 -3.37 -8.08
C GLU A 22 -5.63 -2.15 -8.89
N LEU A 23 -6.00 -2.42 -10.14
CA LEU A 23 -6.41 -1.37 -11.06
C LEU A 23 -7.86 -0.97 -10.76
N PRO A 24 -8.15 0.34 -10.56
CA PRO A 24 -9.51 0.79 -10.33
C PRO A 24 -10.36 0.57 -11.60
N SER A 25 -11.60 0.09 -11.45
CA SER A 25 -12.53 -0.09 -12.56
C SER A 25 -12.65 1.17 -13.41
N LEU A 26 -12.88 1.01 -14.72
CA LEU A 26 -13.20 2.14 -15.59
C LEU A 26 -14.48 2.80 -15.08
N LYS A 27 -14.38 4.07 -14.71
CA LYS A 27 -15.53 4.88 -14.32
C LYS A 27 -16.17 5.49 -15.57
N GLU A 28 -17.47 5.31 -15.69
CA GLU A 28 -18.30 6.01 -16.66
C GLU A 28 -18.51 7.46 -16.19
N ASP A 29 -18.40 8.40 -17.11
CA ASP A 29 -18.78 9.79 -16.88
C ASP A 29 -20.32 9.95 -16.94
N ASP A 30 -20.82 11.16 -16.66
CA ASP A 30 -22.26 11.49 -16.71
C ASP A 30 -22.91 11.23 -18.08
N LYS A 31 -22.11 10.97 -19.11
CA LYS A 31 -22.52 10.71 -20.48
C LYS A 31 -22.37 9.24 -20.88
N GLY A 32 -21.97 8.36 -19.95
CA GLY A 32 -21.76 6.94 -20.19
C GLY A 32 -20.45 6.60 -20.91
N TYR A 33 -19.47 7.52 -20.93
CA TYR A 33 -18.16 7.27 -21.54
C TYR A 33 -17.10 7.00 -20.48
N CYS A 34 -16.25 6.03 -20.76
CA CYS A 34 -15.09 5.65 -19.98
C CYS A 34 -13.82 6.31 -20.53
N THR A 35 -12.91 6.71 -19.64
CA THR A 35 -11.63 7.32 -20.05
C THR A 35 -10.46 6.36 -19.85
N VAL A 36 -9.67 6.17 -20.92
CA VAL A 36 -8.36 5.49 -20.87
C VAL A 36 -7.28 6.54 -20.71
N GLU A 37 -6.52 6.43 -19.63
CA GLU A 37 -5.52 7.43 -19.27
C GLU A 37 -4.33 7.42 -20.24
N VAL A 38 -3.66 8.56 -20.33
CA VAL A 38 -2.53 8.73 -21.24
C VAL A 38 -1.41 7.76 -20.88
N GLY A 39 -1.05 6.89 -21.82
CA GLY A 39 0.01 5.89 -21.66
C GLY A 39 -0.43 4.56 -21.06
N GLU A 40 -1.69 4.42 -20.69
CA GLU A 40 -2.22 3.22 -20.04
C GLU A 40 -2.03 1.96 -20.88
N ARG A 41 -1.71 0.84 -20.20
CA ARG A 41 -1.31 -0.43 -20.84
C ARG A 41 -2.11 -1.64 -20.40
N TYR A 42 -2.95 -1.53 -19.39
CA TYR A 42 -3.75 -2.64 -18.87
C TYR A 42 -5.23 -2.33 -19.04
N CYS A 43 -6.04 -3.36 -19.29
CA CYS A 43 -7.48 -3.19 -19.38
C CYS A 43 -8.11 -3.24 -17.98
N ARG A 44 -8.85 -2.19 -17.65
CA ARG A 44 -9.56 -1.97 -16.39
C ARG A 44 -11.08 -2.20 -16.47
N VAL A 45 -11.56 -2.78 -17.57
CA VAL A 45 -12.96 -3.21 -17.66
C VAL A 45 -13.17 -4.37 -16.69
N GLU A 46 -14.23 -4.30 -15.90
CA GLU A 46 -14.58 -5.34 -14.94
C GLU A 46 -14.76 -6.69 -15.64
N GLY A 47 -14.19 -7.75 -15.05
CA GLY A 47 -14.23 -9.09 -15.63
C GLY A 47 -13.34 -9.29 -16.88
N CYS A 48 -12.50 -8.32 -17.26
CA CYS A 48 -11.57 -8.50 -18.37
C CYS A 48 -10.46 -9.51 -18.05
N VAL A 49 -10.49 -10.65 -18.76
CA VAL A 49 -9.52 -11.76 -18.65
C VAL A 49 -8.14 -11.46 -19.23
N ASN A 50 -7.96 -10.34 -19.92
CA ASN A 50 -6.64 -10.01 -20.47
C ASN A 50 -5.70 -9.52 -19.36
N GLU A 51 -4.76 -10.38 -19.00
CA GLU A 51 -3.67 -10.10 -18.05
C GLU A 51 -2.45 -9.46 -18.72
N THR A 52 -2.34 -9.60 -20.04
CA THR A 52 -1.15 -9.16 -20.77
C THR A 52 -1.12 -7.65 -20.96
N ARG A 53 0.07 -7.08 -20.79
CA ARG A 53 0.34 -5.65 -21.02
C ARG A 53 0.27 -5.31 -22.50
N PHE A 54 -0.53 -4.31 -22.86
CA PHE A 54 -0.55 -3.79 -24.22
C PHE A 54 0.72 -2.97 -24.52
N THR A 55 1.16 -3.02 -25.78
CA THR A 55 2.31 -2.22 -26.24
C THR A 55 1.98 -0.74 -26.45
N SER A 56 0.70 -0.41 -26.62
CA SER A 56 0.22 0.96 -26.83
C SER A 56 -1.16 1.18 -26.22
N ALA A 57 -1.48 2.42 -25.81
CA ALA A 57 -2.83 2.78 -25.38
C ALA A 57 -3.84 2.62 -26.53
N ASN A 58 -3.41 2.81 -27.79
CA ASN A 58 -4.24 2.56 -28.96
C ASN A 58 -4.61 1.07 -29.09
N ASN A 59 -3.69 0.16 -28.79
CA ASN A 59 -3.99 -1.28 -28.77
C ASN A 59 -4.95 -1.64 -27.64
N LEU A 60 -4.80 -0.99 -26.48
CA LEU A 60 -5.76 -1.12 -25.39
C LEU A 60 -7.16 -0.61 -25.81
N ARG A 61 -7.28 0.56 -26.44
CA ARG A 61 -8.56 1.09 -26.94
C ARG A 61 -9.21 0.13 -27.94
N LYS A 62 -8.43 -0.40 -28.90
CA LYS A 62 -8.91 -1.42 -29.85
C LYS A 62 -9.38 -2.70 -29.14
N HIS A 63 -8.67 -3.12 -28.11
CA HIS A 63 -9.09 -4.26 -27.30
C HIS A 63 -10.43 -3.97 -26.62
N VAL A 64 -10.60 -2.82 -25.99
CA VAL A 64 -11.87 -2.43 -25.35
C VAL A 64 -13.01 -2.42 -26.35
N HIS A 65 -12.85 -1.74 -27.48
CA HIS A 65 -13.88 -1.70 -28.52
C HIS A 65 -14.29 -3.10 -29.03
N LYS A 66 -13.33 -4.02 -29.16
CA LYS A 66 -13.60 -5.37 -29.69
C LYS A 66 -14.12 -6.36 -28.65
N GLN A 67 -13.64 -6.28 -27.41
CA GLN A 67 -13.91 -7.29 -26.37
C GLN A 67 -14.95 -6.82 -25.35
N HIS A 68 -15.15 -5.51 -25.25
CA HIS A 68 -16.07 -4.86 -24.30
C HIS A 68 -17.00 -3.93 -25.09
N PRO A 69 -17.91 -4.47 -25.93
CA PRO A 69 -18.71 -3.67 -26.85
C PRO A 69 -19.74 -2.75 -26.17
N LEU A 70 -20.02 -2.98 -24.88
CA LEU A 70 -20.88 -2.14 -24.06
C LEU A 70 -20.13 -0.94 -23.45
N VAL A 71 -18.81 -0.91 -23.52
CA VAL A 71 -17.98 0.15 -22.95
C VAL A 71 -17.65 1.17 -24.04
N HIS A 72 -18.18 2.37 -23.90
CA HIS A 72 -17.89 3.48 -24.80
C HIS A 72 -16.71 4.29 -24.29
N LEU A 73 -15.68 4.51 -25.11
CA LEU A 73 -14.49 5.26 -24.70
C LEU A 73 -14.55 6.72 -25.12
N THR A 74 -14.05 7.62 -24.28
CA THR A 74 -13.87 9.03 -24.65
C THR A 74 -12.82 9.17 -25.76
N GLY A 75 -13.12 9.99 -26.76
CA GLY A 75 -12.17 10.38 -27.80
C GLY A 75 -11.74 9.24 -28.74
N GLU A 76 -12.67 8.42 -29.24
CA GLU A 76 -12.40 7.38 -30.25
C GLU A 76 -11.62 7.91 -31.48
N ASP A 77 -11.75 9.20 -31.81
CA ASP A 77 -11.06 9.87 -32.92
C ASP A 77 -9.75 10.59 -32.54
N SER A 78 -9.31 10.50 -31.27
CA SER A 78 -8.15 11.25 -30.77
C SER A 78 -6.80 10.62 -31.15
N GLY A 79 -6.49 10.59 -32.45
CA GLY A 79 -5.13 10.31 -32.97
C GLY A 79 -4.11 11.42 -32.70
N GLY A 80 -4.49 12.42 -31.89
CA GLY A 80 -3.71 13.63 -31.63
C GLY A 80 -2.69 13.49 -30.51
N ARG A 81 -1.80 14.48 -30.41
CA ARG A 81 -0.89 14.63 -29.27
C ARG A 81 -1.73 14.91 -28.00
N PRO A 82 -1.51 14.19 -26.89
CA PRO A 82 -2.19 14.49 -25.65
C PRO A 82 -1.95 15.94 -25.20
N THR A 83 -3.01 16.57 -24.75
CA THR A 83 -3.01 17.90 -24.14
C THR A 83 -2.27 17.87 -22.80
N GLN A 84 -1.90 19.05 -22.30
CA GLN A 84 -1.28 19.15 -20.98
C GLN A 84 -2.22 18.71 -19.85
N GLY A 85 -3.53 18.94 -20.01
CA GLY A 85 -4.54 18.51 -19.04
C GLY A 85 -4.62 16.99 -18.93
N GLU A 86 -4.70 16.30 -20.07
CA GLU A 86 -4.70 14.83 -20.11
C GLU A 86 -3.40 14.23 -19.56
N GLU A 87 -2.24 14.85 -19.84
CA GLU A 87 -0.98 14.41 -19.23
C GLU A 87 -0.97 14.58 -17.70
N ALA A 88 -1.52 15.68 -17.18
CA ALA A 88 -1.60 15.93 -15.76
C ALA A 88 -2.57 14.97 -15.05
N GLN A 89 -3.71 14.67 -15.67
CA GLN A 89 -4.67 13.69 -15.17
C GLN A 89 -4.05 12.29 -15.10
N ALA A 90 -3.36 11.87 -16.15
CA ALA A 90 -2.67 10.58 -16.17
C ALA A 90 -1.58 10.50 -15.08
N ILE A 91 -0.84 11.59 -14.84
CA ILE A 91 0.15 11.64 -13.74
C ILE A 91 -0.54 11.46 -12.38
N LYS A 92 -1.68 12.13 -12.13
CA LYS A 92 -2.45 11.95 -10.90
C LYS A 92 -2.91 10.50 -10.74
N PHE A 93 -3.39 9.89 -11.83
CA PHE A 93 -3.79 8.49 -11.85
C PHE A 93 -2.62 7.55 -11.45
N TYR A 94 -1.45 7.67 -12.08
CA TYR A 94 -0.31 6.80 -11.75
C TYR A 94 0.23 7.04 -10.34
N ASN A 95 0.19 8.28 -9.85
CA ASN A 95 0.59 8.57 -8.47
C ASN A 95 -0.36 7.91 -7.47
N ALA A 96 -1.68 8.03 -7.67
CA ALA A 96 -2.67 7.39 -6.81
C ALA A 96 -2.54 5.86 -6.84
N LEU A 97 -2.35 5.28 -8.03
CA LEU A 97 -2.19 3.84 -8.20
C LEU A 97 -0.94 3.31 -7.48
N MET A 98 0.21 3.97 -7.65
CA MET A 98 1.43 3.53 -6.97
C MET A 98 1.38 3.79 -5.46
N LYS A 99 0.71 4.86 -5.00
CA LYS A 99 0.51 5.09 -3.57
C LYS A 99 -0.29 3.94 -2.95
N ALA A 100 -1.42 3.55 -3.56
CA ALA A 100 -2.23 2.42 -3.07
C ALA A 100 -1.44 1.09 -3.09
N TYR A 101 -0.59 0.89 -4.10
CA TYR A 101 0.32 -0.25 -4.12
C TYR A 101 1.30 -0.22 -2.94
N ASP A 102 1.94 0.93 -2.69
CA ASP A 102 2.94 1.10 -1.62
C ASP A 102 2.30 0.95 -0.24
N ASP A 103 1.11 1.52 0.00
CA ASP A 103 0.36 1.40 1.24
C ASP A 103 0.06 -0.08 1.56
N ARG A 104 -0.39 -0.86 0.57
CA ARG A 104 -0.68 -2.29 0.74
C ARG A 104 0.57 -3.14 0.96
N GLU A 105 1.67 -2.83 0.29
CA GLU A 105 2.93 -3.54 0.53
C GLU A 105 3.48 -3.22 1.93
N ALA A 106 3.30 -1.99 2.41
CA ALA A 106 3.63 -1.63 3.80
C ALA A 106 2.77 -2.40 4.80
N GLU A 107 1.45 -2.47 4.59
CA GLU A 107 0.54 -3.28 5.42
C GLU A 107 0.96 -4.76 5.46
N LYS A 108 1.41 -5.34 4.33
CA LYS A 108 1.93 -6.72 4.30
C LYS A 108 3.23 -6.87 5.08
N GLU A 109 4.12 -5.88 5.02
CA GLU A 109 5.37 -5.88 5.78
C GLU A 109 5.12 -5.78 7.29
N GLU A 110 4.01 -5.15 7.68
CA GLU A 110 3.59 -4.98 9.08
C GLU A 110 2.87 -6.20 9.69
N VAL A 111 2.50 -7.23 8.91
CA VAL A 111 1.89 -8.45 9.46
C VAL A 111 2.96 -9.33 10.10
N LEU A 112 3.30 -9.02 11.35
CA LEU A 112 4.18 -9.83 12.18
C LEU A 112 3.60 -11.26 12.32
N PRO A 113 4.44 -12.31 12.27
CA PRO A 113 3.98 -13.69 12.44
C PRO A 113 3.40 -13.91 13.84
N PRO A 114 2.44 -14.83 14.02
CA PRO A 114 1.90 -15.13 15.34
C PRO A 114 2.98 -15.74 16.24
N LEU A 115 2.95 -15.37 17.53
CA LEU A 115 3.85 -15.88 18.54
C LEU A 115 3.71 -17.40 18.62
N PRO A 116 4.79 -18.18 18.46
CA PRO A 116 4.70 -19.63 18.49
C PRO A 116 4.36 -20.10 19.90
N LEU A 117 3.11 -20.51 20.14
CA LEU A 117 2.65 -21.05 21.42
C LEU A 117 2.60 -22.59 21.40
N LYS A 118 2.67 -23.19 22.60
CA LYS A 118 2.34 -24.59 22.84
C LYS A 118 0.84 -24.74 23.14
N HIS A 119 0.38 -25.99 23.26
CA HIS A 119 -1.00 -26.29 23.63
C HIS A 119 -1.40 -25.77 25.02
N ASP A 120 -0.43 -25.58 25.93
CA ASP A 120 -0.65 -25.02 27.27
C ASP A 120 -0.68 -23.48 27.30
N GLY A 121 -0.54 -22.80 26.15
CA GLY A 121 -0.48 -21.34 26.05
C GLY A 121 0.89 -20.72 26.37
N SER A 122 1.88 -21.53 26.79
CA SER A 122 3.25 -21.05 26.99
C SER A 122 4.00 -20.91 25.67
N VAL A 123 5.03 -20.07 25.64
CA VAL A 123 5.85 -19.86 24.44
C VAL A 123 6.58 -21.15 24.05
N HIS A 124 6.50 -21.49 22.77
CA HIS A 124 7.25 -22.56 22.15
C HIS A 124 8.66 -22.08 21.79
N ILE A 125 9.51 -21.94 22.81
CA ILE A 125 10.89 -21.40 22.76
C ILE A 125 11.70 -21.94 21.57
N THR A 126 11.66 -23.26 21.30
CA THR A 126 12.40 -23.86 20.17
C THR A 126 11.94 -23.34 18.81
N ARG A 127 10.64 -23.12 18.61
CA ARG A 127 10.08 -22.57 17.36
C ARG A 127 10.39 -21.09 17.25
N MET A 128 10.23 -20.33 18.33
CA MET A 128 10.57 -18.90 18.38
C MET A 128 12.05 -18.67 18.03
N ARG A 129 12.98 -19.36 18.72
CA ARG A 129 14.42 -19.27 18.41
C ARG A 129 14.78 -19.73 16.99
N ARG A 130 14.00 -20.65 16.40
CA ARG A 130 14.18 -21.06 15.00
C ARG A 130 13.77 -19.94 14.04
N ALA A 131 12.68 -19.25 14.30
CA ALA A 131 12.22 -18.11 13.51
C ALA A 131 13.22 -16.95 13.57
N ILE A 132 13.67 -16.56 14.77
CA ILE A 132 14.69 -15.51 14.96
C ILE A 132 15.99 -15.81 14.20
N ARG A 133 16.47 -17.06 14.24
CA ARG A 133 17.67 -17.46 13.48
C ARG A 133 17.44 -17.44 11.97
N ALA A 134 16.22 -17.69 11.49
CA ALA A 134 15.89 -17.56 10.06
C ALA A 134 15.96 -16.11 9.59
N LEU A 135 15.63 -15.16 10.47
CA LEU A 135 15.84 -13.71 10.28
C LEU A 135 17.31 -13.27 10.48
N LYS A 136 18.22 -14.23 10.73
CA LYS A 136 19.67 -14.00 10.97
C LYS A 136 19.98 -13.13 12.19
N LEU A 137 19.09 -13.10 13.17
CA LEU A 137 19.27 -12.37 14.41
C LEU A 137 19.93 -13.25 15.49
N PRO A 138 20.73 -12.65 16.40
CA PRO A 138 21.43 -13.39 17.45
C PRO A 138 20.47 -13.88 18.55
N VAL A 139 20.70 -15.08 19.06
CA VAL A 139 20.03 -15.59 20.27
C VAL A 139 21.13 -16.00 21.25
N PRO A 140 21.26 -15.36 22.43
CA PRO A 140 20.36 -14.37 23.04
C PRO A 140 20.36 -13.00 22.32
N CYS A 141 19.28 -12.24 22.43
CA CYS A 141 19.24 -10.84 22.00
C CYS A 141 20.18 -9.96 22.83
N GLU A 142 20.47 -8.74 22.36
CA GLU A 142 21.35 -7.82 23.08
C GLU A 142 20.74 -7.44 24.45
N VAL A 143 19.44 -7.14 24.51
CA VAL A 143 18.77 -6.78 25.78
C VAL A 143 18.87 -7.90 26.83
N CYS A 144 18.67 -9.17 26.46
CA CYS A 144 18.83 -10.28 27.41
C CYS A 144 20.30 -10.55 27.78
N LYS A 145 21.27 -10.17 26.95
CA LYS A 145 22.69 -10.23 27.33
C LYS A 145 23.00 -9.16 28.38
N ASP A 146 22.55 -7.93 28.14
CA ASP A 146 22.80 -6.78 29.00
C ASP A 146 22.11 -6.91 30.35
N ASN A 147 20.89 -7.45 30.37
CA ASN A 147 20.15 -7.73 31.60
C ASN A 147 20.69 -8.94 32.39
N GLY A 148 21.73 -9.62 31.92
CA GLY A 148 22.32 -10.77 32.60
C GLY A 148 21.44 -12.03 32.60
N THR A 149 20.42 -12.09 31.73
CA THR A 149 19.48 -13.22 31.58
C THR A 149 19.59 -13.93 30.22
N PRO A 150 20.80 -14.19 29.66
CA PRO A 150 20.94 -14.72 28.30
C PRO A 150 20.30 -16.11 28.12
N ARG A 151 20.20 -16.90 29.20
CA ARG A 151 19.58 -18.24 29.18
C ARG A 151 18.06 -18.19 29.07
N GLN A 152 17.45 -17.10 29.53
CA GLN A 152 16.00 -16.89 29.56
C GLN A 152 15.48 -16.17 28.32
N CYS A 153 16.34 -15.76 27.39
CA CYS A 153 15.92 -15.15 26.13
C CYS A 153 14.89 -16.04 25.39
N CYS A 154 13.76 -15.44 24.98
CA CYS A 154 12.58 -16.09 24.40
C CYS A 154 11.74 -16.95 25.38
N HIS A 155 11.87 -16.76 26.69
CA HIS A 155 10.95 -17.35 27.67
C HIS A 155 9.83 -16.39 28.04
N ASP A 156 8.69 -16.93 28.50
CA ASP A 156 7.56 -16.14 29.02
C ASP A 156 7.98 -15.22 30.18
N GLU A 157 8.98 -15.59 30.99
CA GLU A 157 9.42 -14.79 32.15
C GLU A 157 10.08 -13.45 31.77
N VAL A 158 10.50 -13.29 30.51
CA VAL A 158 11.17 -12.08 30.02
C VAL A 158 10.41 -11.44 28.86
N ILE A 159 9.12 -11.74 28.71
CA ILE A 159 8.31 -11.26 27.58
C ILE A 159 8.37 -9.74 27.43
N ASP A 160 8.26 -9.00 28.53
CA ASP A 160 8.25 -7.53 28.55
C ASP A 160 9.62 -6.89 28.30
N THR A 161 10.69 -7.68 28.27
CA THR A 161 12.07 -7.16 28.19
C THR A 161 12.87 -7.74 27.02
N CYS A 162 12.37 -8.77 26.34
CA CYS A 162 13.09 -9.44 25.29
C CYS A 162 12.63 -8.94 23.92
N GLU A 163 13.51 -8.21 23.21
CA GLU A 163 13.26 -7.62 21.87
C GLU A 163 12.77 -8.63 20.80
N HIS A 164 12.96 -9.93 21.02
CA HIS A 164 12.48 -10.93 20.08
C HIS A 164 10.95 -11.09 20.11
N PHE A 165 10.26 -10.65 21.17
CA PHE A 165 8.80 -10.70 21.24
C PHE A 165 8.15 -9.65 20.33
N ASP A 166 8.80 -8.49 20.12
CA ASP A 166 8.35 -7.43 19.20
C ASP A 166 8.29 -7.89 17.73
N MET A 167 8.85 -9.06 17.43
CA MET A 167 8.84 -9.66 16.09
C MET A 167 7.65 -10.60 15.86
N PHE A 168 6.74 -10.70 16.82
CA PHE A 168 5.57 -11.56 16.76
C PHE A 168 4.33 -10.88 17.31
N VAL A 169 3.16 -11.22 16.78
CA VAL A 169 1.88 -10.86 17.39
C VAL A 169 1.54 -11.88 18.48
N ASP A 170 1.31 -11.44 19.71
CA ASP A 170 0.88 -12.34 20.80
C ASP A 170 -0.63 -12.60 20.69
N PRO A 171 -1.08 -13.81 20.33
CA PRO A 171 -2.50 -14.12 20.19
C PRO A 171 -3.23 -14.21 21.55
N ARG A 172 -2.52 -14.05 22.68
CA ARG A 172 -3.11 -14.02 24.03
C ARG A 172 -3.63 -12.64 24.42
N VAL A 173 -3.17 -11.60 23.74
CA VAL A 173 -3.66 -10.24 23.97
C VAL A 173 -4.86 -10.03 23.06
N GLU A 174 -6.06 -10.05 23.64
CA GLU A 174 -7.24 -9.56 22.94
C GLU A 174 -7.05 -8.05 22.76
N VAL A 175 -7.00 -7.59 21.52
CA VAL A 175 -6.95 -6.16 21.21
C VAL A 175 -8.35 -5.63 21.51
N ASP A 176 -8.54 -4.97 22.65
CA ASP A 176 -9.74 -4.14 22.86
C ASP A 176 -9.72 -3.05 21.79
N GLU A 177 -10.69 -3.07 20.87
CA GLU A 177 -10.83 -2.13 19.74
C GLU A 177 -11.23 -0.70 20.20
N GLU A 178 -10.79 -0.23 21.37
CA GLU A 178 -11.23 1.02 22.02
C GLU A 178 -10.15 2.11 22.13
N ASP A 179 -9.31 2.29 21.10
CA ASP A 179 -8.46 3.50 20.99
C ASP A 179 -8.72 4.18 19.63
N GLU A 180 -9.95 4.67 19.45
CA GLU A 180 -10.17 5.80 18.53
C GLU A 180 -9.53 7.04 19.19
N PRO A 181 -8.57 7.73 18.53
CA PRO A 181 -8.05 8.98 19.07
C PRO A 181 -9.17 10.01 19.10
N GLU A 182 -9.62 10.39 20.29
CA GLU A 182 -10.48 11.55 20.48
C GLU A 182 -9.72 12.78 19.93
N ASP A 183 -10.20 13.32 18.81
CA ASP A 183 -9.75 14.58 18.24
C ASP A 183 -9.80 15.67 19.32
N GLU A 184 -8.63 16.06 19.82
CA GLU A 184 -8.48 17.17 20.75
C GLU A 184 -8.75 18.47 19.98
N GLU A 185 -10.01 18.90 19.97
CA GLU A 185 -10.46 20.19 19.45
C GLU A 185 -9.74 21.33 20.21
N GLY A 186 -8.65 21.81 19.62
CA GLY A 186 -7.98 23.04 20.04
C GLY A 186 -8.80 24.27 19.67
N GLU A 187 -9.78 24.60 20.51
CA GLU A 187 -10.41 25.92 20.55
C GLU A 187 -9.52 26.94 21.31
N GLY A 188 -9.44 28.16 20.78
CA GLY A 188 -9.07 29.37 21.54
C GLY A 188 -7.65 29.90 21.27
N GLU A 189 -7.39 31.20 21.14
CA GLU A 189 -8.22 32.39 21.29
C GLU A 189 -7.64 33.51 20.40
N ALA A 190 -8.53 34.33 19.85
CA ALA A 190 -8.18 35.59 19.24
C ALA A 190 -7.94 36.63 20.33
N GLU A 191 -6.73 37.17 20.43
CA GLU A 191 -6.50 38.44 21.15
C GLU A 191 -6.09 39.52 20.15
N ALA A 192 -7.00 40.48 19.99
CA ALA A 192 -6.71 41.79 19.44
C ALA A 192 -5.96 42.60 20.51
N ASP A 193 -4.83 43.21 20.13
CA ASP A 193 -4.20 44.26 20.93
C ASP A 193 -4.00 45.49 20.05
N ASP A 194 -4.84 46.48 20.32
CA ASP A 194 -4.76 47.87 19.88
C ASP A 194 -3.50 48.53 20.47
N GLY A 195 -2.59 48.99 19.62
CA GLY A 195 -1.39 49.73 20.00
C GLY A 195 -1.19 50.98 19.15
N ASP A 196 -1.98 52.01 19.45
CA ASP A 196 -1.78 53.42 19.09
C ASP A 196 -0.58 53.97 19.89
N ASP A 197 0.47 54.51 19.23
CA ASP A 197 1.18 55.72 19.72
C ASP A 197 2.18 56.28 18.67
N ALA A 198 1.97 57.57 18.36
CA ALA A 198 2.91 58.64 17.94
C ALA A 198 3.66 58.56 16.58
#